data_AF-A0A1Q5TXM0-F1
#
_entry.id   AF-A0A1Q5TXM0-F1
#
_cell.length_a   1.000
_cell.length_b   1.000
_cell.length_c   1.000
_cell.angle_alpha   90.00
_cell.angle_beta   90.00
_cell.angle_gamma   90.00
#
_symmetry.space_group_name_H-M   'P 1'
#
loop_
_entity.id
_entity.type
_entity.pdbx_description
1 polymer ?
#
loop_
_entity_poly.entity_id
_entity_poly.type
_entity_poly.pdbx_seq_one_letter_code
_entity_poly.pdbx_strand_id
1 'polypeptide(L)'
;MIYSLLFCSVAFAIILGTSKLSYEDPAHSSAANTSVAFIYLFGIVFSFGWTPLQSMYIAETLTTNTFAKGIAVRNLLSNISGAVIQRSSGPAFEKLKYYFYAVFIAWDLIEMVVIDFWFPETKERTLEVLEEVFSAPNPVKKSLERRDISTV
;
A
#
# COMPACT_ATOMS: atom_id res chain seq x y z
N MET A 1 -5.79 0.26 -6.10
CA MET A 1 -5.05 0.29 -4.82
C MET A 1 -4.72 -1.11 -4.32
N ILE A 2 -5.74 -1.98 -4.14
CA ILE A 2 -5.55 -3.37 -3.69
C ILE A 2 -4.62 -4.21 -4.61
N TYR A 3 -4.76 -4.09 -5.93
CA TYR A 3 -3.87 -4.81 -6.87
C TYR A 3 -2.39 -4.43 -6.75
N SER A 4 -2.09 -3.16 -6.48
CA SER A 4 -0.72 -2.68 -6.28
C SER A 4 -0.14 -3.21 -4.96
N LEU A 5 -0.94 -3.27 -3.90
CA LEU A 5 -0.55 -3.85 -2.61
C LEU A 5 -0.35 -5.37 -2.69
N LEU A 6 -1.22 -6.08 -3.41
CA LEU A 6 -1.04 -7.52 -3.66
C LEU A 6 0.27 -7.79 -4.40
N PHE A 7 0.59 -6.99 -5.41
CA PHE A 7 1.85 -7.11 -6.13
C PHE A 7 3.06 -6.83 -5.22
N CYS A 8 3.00 -5.80 -4.39
CA CYS A 8 4.04 -5.46 -3.42
C CYS A 8 4.25 -6.58 -2.38
N SER A 9 3.17 -7.14 -1.84
CA SER A 9 3.22 -8.24 -0.86
C SER A 9 3.84 -9.50 -1.48
N VAL A 10 3.50 -9.83 -2.73
CA VAL A 10 4.10 -10.95 -3.46
C VAL A 10 5.59 -10.69 -3.75
N ALA A 11 5.96 -9.47 -4.14
CA ALA A 11 7.35 -9.09 -4.36
C ALA A 11 8.18 -9.23 -3.08
N PHE A 12 7.66 -8.80 -1.92
CA PHE A 12 8.32 -8.98 -0.64
C PHE A 12 8.39 -10.44 -0.19
N ALA A 13 7.38 -11.26 -0.48
CA ALA A 13 7.42 -12.70 -0.23
C ALA A 13 8.52 -13.40 -1.04
N ILE A 14 8.72 -12.98 -2.29
CA ILE A 14 9.83 -13.46 -3.13
C ILE A 14 11.17 -13.02 -2.55
N ILE A 15 11.31 -11.74 -2.15
CA ILE A 15 12.54 -11.21 -1.52
C ILE A 15 12.87 -11.97 -0.22
N LEU A 16 11.87 -12.29 0.59
CA LEU A 16 12.05 -13.08 1.82
C LEU A 16 12.55 -14.50 1.50
N GLY A 17 11.95 -15.15 0.50
CA GLY A 17 12.33 -16.50 0.06
C GLY A 17 13.76 -16.54 -0.50
N THR A 18 14.13 -15.60 -1.36
CA THR A 18 15.47 -15.52 -1.94
C THR A 18 16.53 -15.08 -0.93
N SER A 19 16.17 -14.22 0.03
CA SER A 19 17.07 -13.81 1.13
C SER A 19 17.35 -14.95 2.09
N LYS A 20 16.39 -15.85 2.35
CA LYS A 20 16.62 -17.07 3.15
C LYS A 20 17.62 -18.01 2.47
N LEU A 21 17.44 -18.25 1.16
CA LEU A 21 18.35 -19.08 0.36
C LEU A 21 19.77 -18.52 0.31
N SER A 22 19.92 -17.20 0.14
CA SER A 22 21.25 -16.55 0.18
C SER A 22 21.90 -16.54 1.57
N TYR A 23 21.12 -16.69 2.65
CA TYR A 23 21.65 -16.76 4.01
C TYR A 23 22.15 -18.16 4.38
N GLU A 24 21.49 -19.21 3.88
CA GLU A 24 21.88 -20.61 4.12
C GLU A 24 23.10 -21.01 3.27
N ASP A 25 23.24 -20.46 2.06
CA ASP A 25 24.38 -20.75 1.20
C ASP A 25 24.88 -19.48 0.47
N PRO A 26 25.98 -18.85 0.95
CA PRO A 26 26.55 -17.63 0.38
C PRO A 26 27.10 -17.78 -1.03
N ALA A 27 27.27 -19.01 -1.55
CA ALA A 27 27.80 -19.24 -2.89
C ALA A 27 26.76 -18.98 -4.00
N HIS A 28 25.47 -18.87 -3.66
CA HIS A 28 24.41 -18.56 -4.60
C HIS A 28 24.27 -17.06 -4.87
N SER A 29 25.24 -16.48 -5.58
CA SER A 29 25.20 -15.08 -6.05
C SER A 29 23.92 -14.73 -6.82
N SER A 30 23.30 -15.73 -7.46
CA SER A 30 22.02 -15.54 -8.16
C SER A 30 20.88 -15.19 -7.21
N ALA A 31 20.80 -15.78 -6.02
CA ALA A 31 19.72 -15.50 -5.07
C ALA A 31 19.84 -14.08 -4.47
N ALA A 32 21.07 -13.62 -4.24
CA ALA A 32 21.35 -12.26 -3.82
C ALA A 32 20.95 -11.24 -4.90
N ASN A 33 21.34 -11.47 -6.16
CA ASN A 33 21.01 -10.59 -7.27
C ASN A 33 19.50 -10.53 -7.53
N THR A 34 18.79 -11.66 -7.44
CA THR A 34 17.33 -11.69 -7.56
C THR A 34 16.67 -10.86 -6.46
N SER A 35 17.11 -10.99 -5.20
CA SER A 35 16.58 -10.20 -4.08
C SER A 35 16.72 -8.70 -4.34
N VAL A 36 17.89 -8.25 -4.80
CA VAL A 36 18.14 -6.83 -5.13
C VAL A 36 17.26 -6.36 -6.29
N ALA A 37 17.12 -7.16 -7.35
CA ALA A 37 16.28 -6.81 -8.49
C ALA A 37 14.80 -6.61 -8.09
N PHE A 38 14.27 -7.48 -7.24
CA PHE A 38 12.91 -7.37 -6.74
C PHE A 38 12.70 -6.17 -5.79
N ILE A 39 13.71 -5.76 -5.02
CA ILE A 39 13.64 -4.53 -4.20
C ILE A 39 13.45 -3.30 -5.09
N TYR A 40 14.20 -3.21 -6.19
CA TYR A 40 14.03 -2.10 -7.15
C TYR A 40 12.69 -2.16 -7.88
N LEU A 41 12.24 -3.36 -8.25
CA LEU A 41 10.95 -3.56 -8.91
C LEU A 41 9.79 -3.15 -7.98
N PHE A 42 9.85 -3.52 -6.71
CA PHE A 42 8.94 -3.02 -5.67
C PHE A 42 8.95 -1.49 -5.62
N GLY A 43 10.13 -0.86 -5.59
CA GLY A 43 10.23 0.60 -5.57
C GLY A 43 9.54 1.28 -6.75
N ILE A 44 9.64 0.71 -7.96
CA ILE A 44 8.97 1.22 -9.16
C ILE A 44 7.45 1.13 -9.00
N VAL A 45 6.94 -0.04 -8.60
CA VAL A 45 5.48 -0.26 -8.47
C VAL A 45 4.89 0.53 -7.32
N PHE A 46 5.63 0.67 -6.21
CA PHE A 46 5.22 1.51 -5.08
C PHE A 46 5.14 2.99 -5.49
N SER A 47 6.13 3.48 -6.24
CA SER A 47 6.14 4.87 -6.71
C SER A 47 5.03 5.17 -7.72
N PHE A 48 4.74 4.24 -8.65
CA PHE A 48 3.70 4.42 -9.67
C PHE A 48 2.28 4.09 -9.21
N GLY A 49 2.13 3.12 -8.32
CA GLY A 49 0.84 2.68 -7.82
C GLY A 49 0.47 3.41 -6.54
N TRP A 50 1.18 3.12 -5.46
CA TRP A 50 0.78 3.49 -4.11
C TRP A 50 0.81 5.00 -3.85
N THR A 51 1.93 5.65 -4.17
CA THR A 51 2.14 7.09 -3.89
C THR A 51 1.10 8.01 -4.56
N PRO A 52 0.83 7.91 -5.87
CA PRO A 52 -0.19 8.73 -6.51
C PRO A 52 -1.61 8.33 -6.08
N LEU A 53 -1.89 7.04 -5.86
CA LEU A 53 -3.20 6.59 -5.41
C LEU A 53 -3.57 7.13 -4.02
N GLN A 54 -2.62 7.21 -3.07
CA GLN A 54 -2.89 7.82 -1.76
C GLN A 54 -3.31 9.29 -1.88
N SER A 55 -2.66 10.05 -2.76
CA SER A 55 -2.95 11.47 -2.93
C SER A 55 -4.25 11.69 -3.72
N MET A 56 -4.50 10.85 -4.73
CA MET A 56 -5.74 10.85 -5.52
C MET A 56 -6.95 10.54 -4.63
N TYR A 57 -6.85 9.54 -3.77
CA TYR A 57 -7.96 9.12 -2.90
C TYR A 57 -8.39 10.24 -1.95
N ILE A 58 -7.44 11.02 -1.40
CA ILE A 58 -7.80 12.19 -0.58
C ILE A 58 -8.50 13.27 -1.41
N ALA A 59 -8.10 13.46 -2.66
CA ALA A 59 -8.73 14.42 -3.56
C ALA A 59 -10.17 14.03 -3.94
N GLU A 60 -10.43 12.73 -4.06
CA GLU A 60 -11.77 12.20 -4.37
C GLU A 60 -12.71 12.22 -3.16
N THR A 61 -12.17 12.05 -1.95
CA THR A 61 -12.99 11.91 -0.72
C THR A 61 -13.23 13.22 0.02
N LEU A 62 -12.38 14.25 -0.16
CA LEU A 62 -12.53 15.53 0.54
C LEU A 62 -13.02 16.63 -0.40
N THR A 63 -14.04 17.37 0.06
CA THR A 63 -14.49 18.61 -0.58
C THR A 63 -13.39 19.68 -0.56
N THR A 64 -13.37 20.58 -1.55
CA THR A 64 -12.31 21.58 -1.79
C THR A 64 -11.93 22.42 -0.57
N ASN A 65 -12.88 22.68 0.34
CA ASN A 65 -12.64 23.44 1.58
C ASN A 65 -11.84 22.68 2.65
N THR A 66 -11.94 21.35 2.68
CA THR A 66 -11.24 20.50 3.67
C THR A 66 -10.01 19.81 3.10
N PHE A 67 -9.88 19.77 1.78
CA PHE A 67 -8.77 19.12 1.07
C PHE A 67 -7.39 19.55 1.59
N ALA A 68 -7.16 20.86 1.77
CA ALA A 68 -5.90 21.38 2.29
C ALA A 68 -5.55 20.86 3.70
N LYS A 69 -6.54 20.75 4.58
CA LYS A 69 -6.37 20.19 5.94
C LYS A 69 -6.09 18.69 5.89
N GLY A 70 -6.80 17.95 5.04
CA GLY A 70 -6.58 16.51 4.86
C GLY A 70 -5.19 16.19 4.32
N ILE A 71 -4.71 16.96 3.34
CA ILE A 71 -3.35 16.82 2.81
C ILE A 71 -2.31 17.19 3.88
N ALA A 72 -2.53 18.22 4.69
CA ALA A 72 -1.61 18.57 5.78
C ALA A 72 -1.50 17.45 6.83
N VAL A 73 -2.63 16.87 7.25
CA VAL A 73 -2.65 15.74 8.20
C VAL A 73 -1.99 14.50 7.60
N ARG A 74 -2.27 14.16 6.34
CA ARG A 74 -1.59 13.05 5.65
C ARG A 74 -0.08 13.26 5.67
N ASN A 75 0.39 14.43 5.26
CA ASN A 75 1.83 14.72 5.22
C ASN A 75 2.46 14.65 6.62
N LEU A 76 1.80 15.17 7.65
CA LEU A 76 2.31 15.10 9.02
C LEU A 76 2.48 13.64 9.47
N LEU A 77 1.45 12.82 9.29
CA LEU A 77 1.49 11.40 9.65
C LEU A 77 2.56 10.65 8.85
N SER A 78 2.65 10.87 7.54
CA SER A 78 3.69 10.27 6.70
C SER A 78 5.10 10.65 7.14
N ASN A 79 5.33 11.91 7.52
CA ASN A 79 6.64 12.36 7.99
C ASN A 79 6.99 11.77 9.37
N ILE A 80 6.03 11.65 10.28
CA ILE A 80 6.23 11.01 11.58
C ILE A 80 6.59 9.53 11.40
N SER A 81 5.80 8.79 10.61
CA SER A 81 6.09 7.38 10.30
C SER A 81 7.45 7.22 9.62
N GLY A 82 7.78 8.10 8.67
CA GLY A 82 9.09 8.14 8.02
C GLY A 82 10.23 8.36 9.01
N ALA A 83 10.08 9.28 9.96
CA ALA A 83 11.08 9.52 11.00
C ALA A 83 11.29 8.30 11.92
N VAL A 84 10.20 7.60 12.28
CA VAL A 84 10.27 6.37 13.10
C VAL A 84 11.00 5.27 12.34
N ILE A 85 10.67 5.04 11.07
CA ILE A 85 11.33 4.02 10.23
C ILE A 85 12.81 4.39 10.05
N GLN A 86 13.13 5.65 9.76
CA GLN A 86 14.51 6.09 9.54
C GLN A 86 15.39 5.91 10.78
N ARG A 87 14.83 6.07 11.97
CA ARG A 87 15.51 5.82 13.25
C ARG A 87 15.58 4.33 13.61
N SER A 88 14.55 3.55 13.25
CA SER A 88 14.43 2.14 13.65
C SER A 88 15.08 1.17 12.67
N SER A 89 15.24 1.56 11.40
CA SER A 89 15.72 0.68 10.32
C SER A 89 17.12 0.13 10.59
N GLY A 90 18.08 0.97 11.03
CA GLY A 90 19.44 0.54 11.34
C GLY A 90 19.49 -0.58 12.40
N PRO A 91 19.00 -0.33 13.63
CA PRO A 91 18.96 -1.34 14.69
C PRO A 91 18.10 -2.57 14.33
N ALA A 92 17.04 -2.38 13.54
CA ALA A 92 16.18 -3.48 13.11
C ALA A 92 16.88 -4.39 12.10
N PHE A 93 17.61 -3.85 11.13
CA PHE A 93 18.40 -4.65 10.19
C PHE A 93 19.49 -5.47 10.90
N GLU A 94 20.14 -4.89 11.90
CA GLU A 94 21.21 -5.56 12.66
C GLU A 94 20.70 -6.76 13.47
N LYS A 95 19.50 -6.66 14.04
CA LYS A 95 18.91 -7.72 14.88
C LYS A 95 18.08 -8.74 14.09
N LEU A 96 17.30 -8.30 13.10
CA LEU A 96 16.32 -9.15 12.40
C LEU A 96 16.84 -9.71 11.07
N LYS A 97 17.90 -9.14 10.47
CA LYS A 97 18.46 -9.59 9.18
C LYS A 97 17.35 -9.78 8.13
N TYR A 98 17.11 -11.02 7.69
CA TYR A 98 16.09 -11.38 6.70
C TYR A 98 14.66 -11.36 7.25
N TYR A 99 14.45 -11.49 8.56
CA TYR A 99 13.12 -11.41 9.17
C TYR A 99 12.51 -10.00 9.10
N PHE A 100 13.34 -8.97 8.88
CA PHE A 100 12.86 -7.61 8.71
C PHE A 100 11.91 -7.48 7.50
N TYR A 101 12.17 -8.25 6.43
CA TYR A 101 11.27 -8.32 5.27
C TYR A 101 9.92 -8.95 5.59
N ALA A 102 9.86 -9.92 6.52
CA ALA A 102 8.61 -10.56 6.93
C ALA A 102 7.68 -9.59 7.70
N VAL A 103 8.26 -8.63 8.44
CA VAL A 103 7.50 -7.58 9.12
C VAL A 103 6.81 -6.66 8.11
N PHE A 104 7.49 -6.32 7.00
CA PHE A 104 6.87 -5.55 5.93
C PHE A 104 5.75 -6.30 5.22
N ILE A 105 5.90 -7.61 4.96
CA ILE A 105 4.81 -8.43 4.41
C ILE A 105 3.60 -8.41 5.33
N ALA A 106 3.80 -8.58 6.64
CA ALA A 106 2.72 -8.54 7.62
C ALA A 106 2.04 -7.16 7.64
N TRP A 107 2.82 -6.08 7.54
CA TRP A 107 2.30 -4.73 7.45
C TRP A 107 1.47 -4.51 6.18
N ASP A 108 1.96 -4.91 5.01
CA ASP A 108 1.25 -4.82 3.73
C ASP A 108 -0.09 -5.59 3.76
N LEU A 109 -0.12 -6.75 4.42
CA LEU A 109 -1.35 -7.54 4.60
C LEU A 109 -2.33 -6.84 5.54
N ILE A 110 -1.87 -6.21 6.62
CA ILE A 110 -2.73 -5.42 7.51
C ILE A 110 -3.32 -4.24 6.75
N GLU A 111 -2.52 -3.51 5.97
CA GLU A 111 -3.01 -2.40 5.14
C GLU A 111 -4.06 -2.88 4.13
N MET A 112 -3.86 -4.05 3.51
CA MET A 112 -4.83 -4.64 2.60
C MET A 112 -6.16 -4.95 3.29
N VAL A 113 -6.14 -5.53 4.49
CA VAL A 113 -7.35 -5.81 5.27
C VAL A 113 -8.04 -4.50 5.67
N VAL A 114 -7.29 -3.50 6.12
CA VAL A 114 -7.86 -2.20 6.50
C VAL A 114 -8.51 -1.53 5.29
N ILE A 115 -7.88 -1.60 4.12
CA ILE A 115 -8.45 -1.05 2.88
C ILE A 115 -9.73 -1.81 2.49
N ASP A 116 -9.73 -3.13 2.55
CA ASP A 116 -10.90 -3.94 2.19
C ASP A 116 -12.12 -3.64 3.08
N PHE A 117 -11.90 -3.36 4.38
CA PHE A 117 -12.98 -3.11 5.34
C PHE A 117 -13.41 -1.65 5.49
N TRP A 118 -12.52 -0.68 5.28
CA TRP A 118 -12.80 0.75 5.55
C TRP A 118 -12.75 1.65 4.32
N PHE A 119 -12.12 1.22 3.22
CA PHE A 119 -11.97 2.06 2.03
C PHE A 119 -12.95 1.62 0.93
N PRO A 120 -14.06 2.35 0.70
CA PRO A 120 -14.91 2.09 -0.45
C PRO A 120 -14.13 2.30 -1.76
N GLU A 121 -14.36 1.42 -2.73
CA GLU A 121 -13.69 1.51 -4.03
C GLU A 121 -14.27 2.69 -4.83
N THR A 122 -13.47 3.76 -4.98
CA THR A 122 -13.85 5.01 -5.68
C THR A 122 -13.64 4.94 -7.19
N LYS A 123 -13.13 3.82 -7.71
CA LYS A 123 -12.74 3.66 -9.11
C LYS A 123 -13.94 3.86 -10.06
N GLU A 124 -13.78 4.74 -11.06
CA GLU A 124 -14.72 4.98 -12.16
C GLU A 124 -16.12 5.50 -11.75
N ARG A 125 -16.26 6.11 -10.56
CA ARG A 125 -17.53 6.70 -10.10
C ARG A 125 -17.50 8.23 -10.33
N THR A 126 -18.60 8.79 -10.84
CA THR A 126 -18.78 10.25 -10.88
C THR A 126 -18.88 10.82 -9.46
N LEU A 127 -18.43 12.07 -9.25
CA LEU A 127 -18.40 12.72 -7.93
C LEU A 127 -19.76 12.67 -7.20
N GLU A 128 -20.85 12.77 -7.96
CA GLU A 128 -22.24 12.70 -7.47
C GLU A 128 -22.62 11.32 -6.89
N VAL A 129 -22.09 10.24 -7.47
CA VAL A 129 -22.34 8.87 -6.98
C VAL A 129 -21.42 8.53 -5.82
N LEU A 130 -20.23 9.14 -5.75
CA LEU A 130 -19.33 9.02 -4.61
C LEU A 130 -19.99 9.55 -3.33
N GLU A 131 -20.64 10.71 -3.41
CA GLU A 131 -21.37 11.33 -2.29
C GLU A 131 -22.52 10.43 -1.80
N GLU A 132 -23.17 9.71 -2.71
CA GLU A 132 -24.22 8.71 -2.45
C GLU A 132 -23.70 7.40 -1.82
N VAL A 133 -22.45 7.04 -2.09
CA VAL A 133 -21.74 5.88 -1.50
C VAL A 133 -21.22 6.23 -0.12
N PHE A 134 -20.62 7.41 0.06
CA PHE A 134 -20.13 7.90 1.36
C PHE A 134 -21.27 8.24 2.34
N SER A 135 -22.45 8.65 1.85
CA SER A 135 -23.64 8.89 2.68
C SER A 135 -24.39 7.62 3.06
N ALA A 136 -24.03 6.44 2.52
CA ALA A 136 -24.69 5.19 2.86
C ALA A 136 -24.17 4.61 4.20
N PRO A 137 -25.02 3.95 4.99
CA PRO A 137 -24.65 3.41 6.29
C PRO A 137 -23.55 2.33 6.25
N ASN A 138 -23.27 1.73 5.07
CA ASN A 138 -22.14 0.81 4.84
C ASN A 138 -21.49 1.10 3.47
N PRO A 139 -20.52 2.02 3.39
CA PRO A 139 -19.96 2.49 2.12
C PRO A 139 -19.23 1.39 1.34
N VAL A 140 -18.60 0.43 2.02
CA VAL A 140 -17.84 -0.68 1.41
C VAL A 140 -18.73 -1.69 0.70
N LYS A 141 -19.90 -2.05 1.26
CA LYS A 141 -20.83 -2.97 0.58
C LYS A 141 -21.50 -2.31 -0.63
N LYS A 142 -21.75 -1.00 -0.57
CA LYS A 142 -22.39 -0.25 -1.65
C LYS A 142 -21.42 0.03 -2.81
N SER A 143 -20.11 0.12 -2.57
CA SER A 143 -19.12 0.21 -3.67
C SER A 143 -19.00 -1.09 -4.46
N LEU A 144 -19.24 -2.25 -3.82
CA LEU A 144 -19.17 -3.60 -4.41
C LEU A 144 -20.43 -3.99 -5.21
N GLU A 145 -21.54 -3.25 -5.13
CA GLU A 145 -22.72 -3.51 -5.95
C GLU A 145 -22.44 -3.12 -7.42
N ARG A 146 -22.50 -4.13 -8.32
CA ARG A 146 -22.47 -3.93 -9.78
C ARG A 146 -23.69 -3.09 -10.19
N ARG A 147 -23.47 -1.98 -10.89
CA ARG A 147 -24.57 -1.28 -11.57
C ARG A 147 -24.97 -2.03 -12.84
N ASP A 148 -26.27 -2.24 -12.95
CA ASP A 148 -26.97 -2.55 -14.19
C ASP A 148 -26.93 -1.31 -15.11
N ILE A 149 -26.78 -1.52 -16.41
CA ILE A 149 -26.32 -0.56 -17.42
C ILE A 149 -27.47 0.35 -17.90
N SER A 150 -28.56 0.48 -17.13
CA SER A 150 -29.85 0.99 -17.63
C SER A 150 -30.18 2.45 -17.30
N THR A 151 -29.27 3.24 -16.73
CA THR A 151 -29.54 4.66 -16.46
C THR A 151 -28.31 5.50 -16.75
N VAL A 152 -28.12 5.75 -18.05
CA VAL A 152 -27.38 6.90 -18.61
C VAL A 152 -28.38 8.01 -18.86
#